data_AF-A0A918NNM7-F1
#
_entry.id   AF-A0A918NNM7-F1
#
_cell.length_a   1.000
_cell.length_b   1.000
_cell.length_c   1.000
_cell.angle_alpha   90.00
_cell.angle_beta   90.00
_cell.angle_gamma   90.00
#
_symmetry.space_group_name_H-M   'P 1'
#
loop_
_entity.id
_entity.type
_entity.pdbx_description
1 polymer ?
#
loop_
_entity_poly.entity_id
_entity_poly.type
_entity_poly.pdbx_seq_one_letter_code
_entity_poly.pdbx_strand_id
1 'polypeptide(L)'
;MLVLTTACGQDKANDAAGSQNVGAAPAANGYGTAGTGTGADAKEEQGTAAQAQSAGQLAVADTAKLGEVVTDSAGMTLYRFDKDSAEPPKSTCEGDCATAWPPVPASGATAPVGIDKALLGEVTRTDGTKQLTIDGWPLYRFAKDTKAGDTKGQGVGGTWYASAPTGKKAASGGGGGSAADLPGLSTRNDPELGEVVVDKNGMTVYRFEKDTPWPMKSACVGACLEKWPVVEPVAAANTKGIDNKNDGRRGYVVLNRPDGLKQQSIDCWPLYTFAGDKKPGDTNGQGVGGTWYAISPEGKPLGKPK
;
A
#
# COMPACT_ATOMS: atom_id res chain seq x y z
N MET A 1 -18.35 64.01 -19.29
CA MET A 1 -16.98 64.18 -19.79
C MET A 1 -16.67 62.96 -20.66
N LEU A 2 -16.67 63.09 -22.00
CA LEU A 2 -15.47 63.41 -22.82
C LEU A 2 -14.34 62.38 -22.56
N VAL A 3 -13.75 61.60 -23.47
CA VAL A 3 -13.65 61.44 -24.96
C VAL A 3 -13.07 60.01 -25.14
N LEU A 4 -13.60 59.12 -26.00
CA LEU A 4 -13.08 58.73 -27.35
C LEU A 4 -11.53 58.53 -27.38
N THR A 5 -10.87 57.54 -28.03
CA THR A 5 -11.11 56.96 -29.36
C THR A 5 -10.01 55.95 -29.80
N THR A 6 -10.39 54.97 -30.66
CA THR A 6 -9.67 54.31 -31.81
C THR A 6 -8.35 53.52 -31.59
N ALA A 7 -7.95 52.52 -32.39
CA ALA A 7 -8.39 51.95 -33.69
C ALA A 7 -7.85 50.49 -33.80
N CYS A 8 -8.59 49.51 -34.34
CA CYS A 8 -8.70 49.04 -35.75
C CYS A 8 -7.46 48.33 -36.34
N GLY A 9 -7.71 47.21 -37.05
CA GLY A 9 -6.96 46.90 -38.27
C GLY A 9 -6.67 45.43 -38.54
N GLN A 10 -7.56 44.78 -39.31
CA GLN A 10 -7.46 43.44 -39.87
C GLN A 10 -6.74 43.40 -41.23
N ASP A 11 -6.38 42.17 -41.61
CA ASP A 11 -6.36 41.56 -42.96
C ASP A 11 -5.05 41.49 -43.80
N LYS A 12 -4.67 40.22 -44.04
CA LYS A 12 -4.35 39.52 -45.31
C LYS A 12 -3.25 40.10 -46.22
N ALA A 13 -2.27 39.27 -46.57
CA ALA A 13 -2.29 38.41 -47.78
C ALA A 13 -0.90 37.77 -48.03
N ASN A 14 -0.93 36.68 -48.80
CA ASN A 14 0.17 35.86 -49.29
C ASN A 14 1.26 36.66 -50.04
N ASP A 15 2.49 36.17 -50.05
CA ASP A 15 3.08 35.62 -51.28
C ASP A 15 4.41 34.89 -51.04
N ALA A 16 4.70 34.00 -51.99
CA ALA A 16 5.70 32.96 -51.97
C ALA A 16 7.08 33.40 -52.50
N ALA A 17 8.00 32.43 -52.43
CA ALA A 17 9.22 32.23 -53.23
C ALA A 17 10.52 32.90 -52.76
N GLY A 18 11.61 32.12 -52.79
CA GLY A 18 12.98 32.64 -52.78
C GLY A 18 14.03 31.70 -52.22
N SER A 19 14.79 31.06 -53.10
CA SER A 19 15.85 30.06 -52.89
C SER A 19 16.99 30.38 -51.92
N GLN A 20 17.46 29.29 -51.30
CA GLN A 20 18.82 28.73 -51.17
C GLN A 20 20.12 29.57 -51.38
N ASN A 21 21.14 29.04 -50.68
CA ASN A 21 22.61 29.15 -50.81
C ASN A 21 23.26 30.25 -49.93
N VAL A 22 24.38 30.05 -49.23
CA VAL A 22 25.66 29.37 -49.55
C VAL A 22 26.35 28.93 -48.23
N GLY A 23 26.97 27.76 -48.13
CA GLY A 23 28.43 27.56 -48.30
C GLY A 23 29.13 27.47 -46.93
N ALA A 24 30.17 26.67 -46.65
CA ALA A 24 30.98 25.75 -47.43
C ALA A 24 31.78 24.86 -46.44
N ALA A 25 32.15 23.66 -46.89
CA ALA A 25 33.18 22.80 -46.29
C ALA A 25 34.61 23.34 -46.57
N PRO A 26 35.65 22.73 -45.97
CA PRO A 26 36.51 21.79 -46.72
C PRO A 26 36.72 20.45 -45.96
N ALA A 27 36.63 19.27 -46.60
CA ALA A 27 37.65 18.51 -47.38
C ALA A 27 38.76 17.90 -46.48
N ALA A 28 38.79 16.58 -46.22
CA ALA A 28 39.11 15.41 -47.07
C ALA A 28 40.61 15.04 -47.10
N ASN A 29 40.90 13.75 -46.86
CA ASN A 29 42.00 12.89 -47.34
C ASN A 29 41.95 11.60 -46.47
N GLY A 30 41.88 10.35 -46.95
CA GLY A 30 41.89 9.74 -48.28
C GLY A 30 42.43 8.30 -48.19
N TYR A 31 41.90 7.39 -49.04
CA TYR A 31 42.47 6.12 -49.56
C TYR A 31 42.65 4.94 -48.58
N GLY A 32 42.32 3.67 -48.85
CA GLY A 32 41.86 2.80 -49.94
C GLY A 32 41.57 1.42 -49.26
N THR A 33 41.10 0.32 -49.83
CA THR A 33 41.02 -0.23 -51.18
C THR A 33 39.98 -1.39 -51.14
N ALA A 34 39.52 -1.83 -52.31
CA ALA A 34 38.56 -2.92 -52.47
C ALA A 34 39.18 -4.31 -52.24
N GLY A 35 38.36 -5.24 -51.74
CA GLY A 35 38.65 -6.68 -51.72
C GLY A 35 37.35 -7.49 -51.67
N THR A 36 36.95 -8.05 -52.80
CA THR A 36 35.89 -9.07 -52.92
C THR A 36 36.37 -10.40 -52.33
N GLY A 37 35.59 -11.02 -51.45
CA GLY A 37 35.84 -12.36 -50.93
C GLY A 37 34.56 -12.98 -50.36
N THR A 38 34.15 -14.08 -50.95
CA THR A 38 32.97 -14.90 -50.67
C THR A 38 33.05 -15.65 -49.34
N GLY A 39 31.93 -15.66 -48.59
CA GLY A 39 31.43 -16.78 -47.78
C GLY A 39 32.27 -17.30 -46.61
N ALA A 40 31.83 -17.02 -45.37
CA ALA A 40 31.74 -17.98 -44.29
C ALA A 40 30.93 -17.38 -43.13
N ASP A 41 30.19 -18.26 -42.48
CA ASP A 41 29.07 -18.06 -41.60
C ASP A 41 29.25 -17.04 -40.46
N ALA A 42 28.18 -16.28 -40.25
CA ALA A 42 27.95 -15.47 -39.09
C ALA A 42 28.06 -16.31 -37.81
N LYS A 43 28.89 -15.87 -36.88
CA LYS A 43 28.72 -16.18 -35.47
C LYS A 43 28.35 -14.88 -34.78
N GLU A 44 27.06 -14.55 -34.84
CA GLU A 44 26.46 -13.65 -33.87
C GLU A 44 26.69 -14.28 -32.50
N GLU A 45 27.62 -13.70 -31.73
CA GLU A 45 27.66 -13.91 -30.29
C GLU A 45 26.39 -13.28 -29.72
N GLN A 46 25.34 -14.09 -29.67
CA GLN A 46 24.15 -13.85 -28.89
C GLN A 46 24.57 -13.73 -27.44
N GLY A 47 24.78 -12.49 -26.99
CA GLY A 47 24.81 -12.16 -25.57
C GLY A 47 23.56 -12.74 -24.95
N THR A 48 23.72 -13.74 -24.09
CA THR A 48 22.62 -14.36 -23.37
C THR A 48 22.05 -13.28 -22.46
N ALA A 49 20.91 -12.69 -22.87
CA ALA A 49 20.15 -11.81 -22.00
C ALA A 49 19.86 -12.61 -20.71
N ALA A 50 20.36 -12.13 -19.57
CA ALA A 50 20.11 -12.75 -18.29
C ALA A 50 18.59 -12.89 -18.13
N GLN A 51 18.10 -14.13 -18.11
CA GLN A 51 16.68 -14.40 -18.05
C GLN A 51 16.14 -13.82 -16.74
N ALA A 52 15.19 -12.89 -16.84
CA ALA A 52 14.60 -12.26 -15.67
C ALA A 52 14.02 -13.33 -14.73
N GLN A 53 14.48 -13.34 -13.48
CA GLN A 53 14.07 -14.35 -12.51
C GLN A 53 12.57 -14.23 -12.23
N SER A 54 11.85 -15.35 -12.26
CA SER A 54 10.42 -15.37 -11.93
C SER A 54 10.18 -14.92 -10.49
N ALA A 55 8.95 -14.51 -10.17
CA ALA A 55 8.58 -14.18 -8.80
C ALA A 55 8.49 -15.43 -7.90
N GLY A 56 8.25 -16.61 -8.47
CA GLY A 56 7.97 -17.83 -7.71
C GLY A 56 6.73 -17.68 -6.82
N GLN A 57 6.72 -18.41 -5.70
CA GLN A 57 5.70 -18.25 -4.68
C GLN A 57 5.89 -16.90 -3.99
N LEU A 58 4.93 -15.99 -4.15
CA LEU A 58 4.96 -14.71 -3.42
C LEU A 58 4.80 -14.97 -1.92
N ALA A 59 5.10 -13.99 -1.09
CA ALA A 59 4.80 -14.02 0.34
C ALA A 59 4.41 -12.63 0.85
N VAL A 60 3.63 -12.60 1.93
CA VAL A 60 3.40 -11.39 2.71
C VAL A 60 4.40 -11.37 3.85
N ALA A 61 5.18 -10.30 3.95
CA ALA A 61 6.14 -10.09 5.01
C ALA A 61 5.76 -8.84 5.82
N ASP A 62 5.72 -8.95 7.13
CA ASP A 62 5.57 -7.79 8.01
C ASP A 62 6.90 -7.08 8.18
N THR A 63 6.87 -5.76 7.97
CA THR A 63 8.01 -4.89 8.22
C THR A 63 7.65 -3.89 9.32
N ALA A 64 8.57 -3.70 10.26
CA ALA A 64 8.35 -2.77 11.39
C ALA A 64 8.02 -1.34 10.95
N LYS A 65 8.50 -0.93 9.77
CA LYS A 65 8.30 0.42 9.22
C LYS A 65 7.19 0.51 8.19
N LEU A 66 6.95 -0.52 7.37
CA LEU A 66 6.03 -0.43 6.22
C LEU A 66 4.74 -1.27 6.38
N GLY A 67 4.64 -2.04 7.46
CA GLY A 67 3.58 -3.04 7.61
C GLY A 67 3.78 -4.18 6.62
N GLU A 68 2.68 -4.75 6.15
CA GLU A 68 2.68 -5.83 5.17
C GLU A 68 3.23 -5.37 3.82
N VAL A 69 4.25 -6.07 3.35
CA VAL A 69 4.80 -5.93 2.01
C VAL A 69 4.76 -7.26 1.28
N VAL A 70 4.63 -7.21 -0.04
CA VAL A 70 4.75 -8.39 -0.90
C VAL A 70 6.22 -8.65 -1.20
N THR A 71 6.62 -9.90 -1.10
CA THR A 71 7.96 -10.38 -1.47
C THR A 71 7.85 -11.52 -2.49
N ASP A 72 8.91 -11.73 -3.27
CA ASP A 72 9.07 -12.89 -4.13
C ASP A 72 9.62 -14.13 -3.38
N SER A 73 9.81 -15.24 -4.08
CA SER A 73 10.33 -16.49 -3.49
C SER A 73 11.76 -16.40 -2.95
N ALA A 74 12.51 -15.36 -3.29
CA ALA A 74 13.83 -15.06 -2.74
C ALA A 74 13.75 -14.09 -1.54
N GLY A 75 12.54 -13.67 -1.13
CA GLY A 75 12.31 -12.72 -0.05
C GLY A 75 12.60 -11.27 -0.44
N MET A 76 12.74 -10.97 -1.74
CA MET A 76 12.97 -9.62 -2.23
C MET A 76 11.66 -8.84 -2.24
N THR A 77 11.65 -7.62 -1.68
CA THR A 77 10.46 -6.76 -1.67
C THR A 77 10.07 -6.35 -3.09
N LEU A 78 8.77 -6.41 -3.37
CA LEU A 78 8.19 -5.96 -4.62
C LEU A 78 7.61 -4.56 -4.47
N TYR A 79 7.74 -3.76 -5.52
CA TYR A 79 7.41 -2.34 -5.55
C TYR A 79 6.39 -2.02 -6.64
N ARG A 80 5.64 -0.94 -6.43
CA ARG A 80 4.77 -0.29 -7.43
C ARG A 80 5.24 1.13 -7.71
N PHE A 81 4.93 1.60 -8.91
CA PHE A 81 5.30 2.93 -9.39
C PHE A 81 4.08 3.82 -9.55
N ASP A 82 4.13 5.04 -8.99
CA ASP A 82 3.01 5.98 -9.05
C ASP A 82 2.72 6.55 -10.44
N LYS A 83 3.68 6.45 -11.38
CA LYS A 83 3.46 6.90 -12.76
C LYS A 83 2.79 5.84 -13.64
N ASP A 84 2.61 4.63 -13.11
CA ASP A 84 1.86 3.58 -13.78
C ASP A 84 0.35 3.75 -13.58
N SER A 85 -0.47 2.99 -14.30
CA SER A 85 -1.92 2.93 -14.08
C SER A 85 -2.36 1.51 -13.75
N ALA A 86 -3.35 1.38 -12.85
CA ALA A 86 -3.97 0.10 -12.50
C ALA A 86 -5.18 -0.23 -13.37
N GLU A 87 -5.88 0.77 -13.91
CA GLU A 87 -7.08 0.58 -14.71
C GLU A 87 -7.11 1.55 -15.93
N PRO A 88 -6.86 1.05 -17.15
CA PRO A 88 -6.29 -0.26 -17.44
C PRO A 88 -4.85 -0.39 -16.87
N PRO A 89 -4.39 -1.62 -16.55
CA PRO A 89 -3.01 -1.85 -16.15
C PRO A 89 -2.02 -1.34 -17.21
N LYS A 90 -1.04 -0.53 -16.81
CA LYS A 90 -0.01 0.00 -17.72
C LYS A 90 1.29 0.32 -16.99
N SER A 91 2.40 -0.23 -17.48
CA SER A 91 3.76 0.19 -17.13
C SER A 91 4.19 1.42 -17.94
N THR A 92 4.87 2.35 -17.27
CA THR A 92 5.58 3.49 -17.87
C THR A 92 7.09 3.42 -17.66
N CYS A 93 7.57 2.47 -16.86
CA CYS A 93 8.98 2.32 -16.53
C CYS A 93 9.71 1.47 -17.57
N GLU A 94 10.30 2.10 -18.58
CA GLU A 94 11.01 1.45 -19.69
C GLU A 94 12.51 1.84 -19.73
N GLY A 95 13.33 1.10 -20.47
CA GLY A 95 14.75 1.41 -20.69
C GLY A 95 15.57 1.47 -19.39
N ASP A 96 16.25 2.60 -19.14
CA ASP A 96 17.06 2.81 -17.93
C ASP A 96 16.22 2.70 -16.64
N CYS A 97 14.93 3.06 -16.71
CA CYS A 97 14.03 2.86 -15.58
C CYS A 97 13.93 1.37 -15.24
N ALA A 98 13.71 0.51 -16.24
CA ALA A 98 13.61 -0.94 -16.07
C ALA A 98 14.95 -1.59 -15.66
N THR A 99 16.08 -0.90 -15.87
CA THR A 99 17.37 -1.34 -15.35
C THR A 99 17.49 -1.09 -13.85
N ALA A 100 17.04 0.07 -13.37
CA ALA A 100 17.02 0.39 -11.94
C ALA A 100 15.88 -0.33 -11.19
N TRP A 101 14.78 -0.59 -11.89
CA TRP A 101 13.55 -1.21 -11.41
C TRP A 101 13.16 -2.38 -12.30
N PRO A 102 13.83 -3.53 -12.18
CA PRO A 102 13.54 -4.69 -13.02
C PRO A 102 12.07 -5.12 -12.91
N PRO A 103 11.32 -5.20 -14.03
CA PRO A 103 9.95 -5.70 -14.04
C PRO A 103 9.90 -7.15 -13.55
N VAL A 104 8.90 -7.48 -12.73
CA VAL A 104 8.69 -8.85 -12.28
C VAL A 104 7.91 -9.63 -13.34
N PRO A 105 8.46 -10.73 -13.90
CA PRO A 105 7.72 -11.53 -14.88
C PRO A 105 6.45 -12.13 -14.28
N ALA A 106 5.34 -12.12 -15.03
CA ALA A 106 4.08 -12.74 -14.62
C ALA A 106 4.18 -14.28 -14.55
N SER A 107 5.00 -14.87 -15.42
CA SER A 107 5.19 -16.32 -15.49
C SER A 107 5.78 -16.89 -14.20
N GLY A 108 5.15 -17.94 -13.67
CA GLY A 108 5.63 -18.65 -12.48
C GLY A 108 5.36 -17.94 -11.15
N ALA A 109 4.65 -16.81 -11.16
CA ALA A 109 4.13 -16.20 -9.94
C ALA A 109 2.92 -17.00 -9.44
N THR A 110 2.92 -17.36 -8.15
CA THR A 110 1.76 -18.01 -7.51
C THR A 110 1.33 -17.24 -6.27
N ALA A 111 0.01 -17.14 -6.06
CA ALA A 111 -0.57 -16.51 -4.88
C ALA A 111 -0.35 -17.37 -3.62
N PRO A 112 0.25 -16.86 -2.54
CA PRO A 112 0.34 -17.51 -1.25
C PRO A 112 -0.90 -17.22 -0.37
N VAL A 113 -0.89 -17.77 0.84
CA VAL A 113 -1.72 -17.29 1.95
C VAL A 113 -1.44 -15.79 2.18
N GLY A 114 -2.49 -14.97 2.24
CA GLY A 114 -2.41 -13.53 2.54
C GLY A 114 -2.53 -12.59 1.34
N ILE A 115 -2.46 -13.08 0.11
CA ILE A 115 -2.80 -12.31 -1.10
C ILE A 115 -4.07 -12.90 -1.70
N ASP A 116 -5.10 -12.07 -1.93
CA ASP A 116 -6.27 -12.51 -2.67
C ASP A 116 -5.88 -12.82 -4.11
N LYS A 117 -6.04 -14.09 -4.51
CA LYS A 117 -5.72 -14.57 -5.85
C LYS A 117 -6.48 -13.80 -6.93
N ALA A 118 -7.65 -13.25 -6.64
CA ALA A 118 -8.43 -12.44 -7.57
C ALA A 118 -7.75 -11.10 -7.93
N LEU A 119 -6.82 -10.63 -7.10
CA LEU A 119 -6.05 -9.40 -7.35
C LEU A 119 -4.83 -9.65 -8.24
N LEU A 120 -4.35 -10.89 -8.37
CA LEU A 120 -3.22 -11.17 -9.24
C LEU A 120 -3.64 -11.10 -10.70
N GLY A 121 -2.85 -10.38 -11.49
CA GLY A 121 -3.03 -10.30 -12.93
C GLY A 121 -1.71 -10.07 -13.64
N GLU A 122 -1.81 -9.67 -14.89
CA GLU A 122 -0.64 -9.33 -15.71
C GLU A 122 -0.91 -8.13 -16.61
N VAL A 123 0.15 -7.42 -16.95
CA VAL A 123 0.16 -6.39 -17.99
C VAL A 123 1.14 -6.78 -19.09
N THR A 124 0.73 -6.64 -20.35
CA THR A 124 1.65 -6.75 -21.48
C THR A 124 2.36 -5.41 -21.66
N ARG A 125 3.68 -5.42 -21.51
CA ARG A 125 4.55 -4.26 -21.71
C ARG A 125 4.73 -3.93 -23.20
N THR A 126 5.29 -2.76 -23.49
CA THR A 126 5.51 -2.30 -24.88
C THR A 126 6.50 -3.17 -25.65
N ASP A 127 7.43 -3.82 -24.95
CA ASP A 127 8.38 -4.81 -25.49
C ASP A 127 7.75 -6.21 -25.71
N GLY A 128 6.46 -6.38 -25.39
CA GLY A 128 5.72 -7.64 -25.52
C GLY A 128 5.87 -8.59 -24.33
N THR A 129 6.69 -8.28 -23.34
CA THR A 129 6.83 -9.11 -22.13
C THR A 129 5.64 -8.95 -21.19
N LYS A 130 5.35 -9.99 -20.40
CA LYS A 130 4.26 -10.00 -19.42
C LYS A 130 4.79 -9.75 -18.02
N GLN A 131 4.29 -8.69 -17.38
CA GLN A 131 4.68 -8.28 -16.04
C GLN A 131 3.56 -8.58 -15.04
N LEU A 132 3.94 -9.08 -13.87
CA LEU A 132 3.02 -9.35 -12.76
C LEU A 132 2.36 -8.06 -12.28
N THR A 133 1.07 -8.14 -11.96
CA THR A 133 0.32 -7.06 -11.31
C THR A 133 -0.40 -7.56 -10.06
N ILE A 134 -0.66 -6.65 -9.12
CA ILE A 134 -1.59 -6.85 -8.00
C ILE A 134 -2.59 -5.70 -8.02
N ASP A 135 -3.88 -6.01 -8.07
CA ASP A 135 -4.96 -5.02 -8.21
C ASP A 135 -4.69 -4.07 -9.39
N GLY A 136 -4.19 -4.63 -10.49
CA GLY A 136 -3.81 -3.91 -11.71
C GLY A 136 -2.47 -3.14 -11.66
N TRP A 137 -1.84 -2.98 -10.49
CA TRP A 137 -0.56 -2.25 -10.38
C TRP A 137 0.64 -3.11 -10.83
N PRO A 138 1.45 -2.66 -11.81
CA PRO A 138 2.66 -3.38 -12.24
C PRO A 138 3.70 -3.49 -11.13
N LEU A 139 4.27 -4.68 -10.95
CA LEU A 139 5.26 -4.95 -9.91
C LEU A 139 6.69 -4.99 -10.41
N TYR A 140 7.60 -4.42 -9.61
CA TYR A 140 9.02 -4.30 -9.90
C TYR A 140 9.86 -4.79 -8.71
N ARG A 141 11.09 -5.21 -9.00
CA ARG A 141 12.17 -5.28 -8.00
C ARG A 141 12.95 -3.98 -8.01
N PHE A 142 13.78 -3.77 -7.00
CA PHE A 142 14.72 -2.65 -6.98
C PHE A 142 16.17 -3.14 -7.07
N ALA A 143 16.94 -2.66 -8.05
CA ALA A 143 18.29 -3.16 -8.32
C ALA A 143 19.28 -2.96 -7.16
N LYS A 144 19.00 -2.06 -6.21
CA LYS A 144 19.86 -1.83 -5.03
C LYS A 144 19.46 -2.66 -3.80
N ASP A 145 18.34 -3.38 -3.87
CA ASP A 145 18.02 -4.41 -2.88
C ASP A 145 18.85 -5.65 -3.21
N THR A 146 19.69 -6.07 -2.27
CA THR A 146 20.69 -7.13 -2.50
C THR A 146 20.47 -8.35 -1.62
N LYS A 147 19.51 -8.29 -0.71
CA LYS A 147 19.17 -9.38 0.21
C LYS A 147 17.69 -9.34 0.56
N ALA A 148 17.17 -10.50 0.97
CA ALA A 148 15.80 -10.62 1.46
C ALA A 148 15.51 -9.60 2.58
N GLY A 149 14.32 -8.99 2.53
CA GLY A 149 13.88 -7.97 3.46
C GLY A 149 14.49 -6.57 3.27
N ASP A 150 15.37 -6.36 2.28
CA ASP A 150 15.75 -5.00 1.90
C ASP A 150 14.52 -4.24 1.36
N THR A 151 14.28 -3.03 1.87
CA THR A 151 13.21 -2.14 1.42
C THR A 151 13.75 -0.80 0.90
N LYS A 152 14.96 -0.78 0.30
CA LYS A 152 15.66 0.47 -0.03
C LYS A 152 14.99 1.26 -1.16
N GLY A 153 14.12 0.61 -1.93
CA GLY A 153 13.32 1.24 -2.97
C GLY A 153 12.18 2.11 -2.42
N GLN A 154 11.82 1.94 -1.15
CA GLN A 154 10.71 2.68 -0.54
C GLN A 154 10.97 4.19 -0.59
N GLY A 155 10.04 4.94 -1.19
CA GLY A 155 10.06 6.39 -1.26
C GLY A 155 11.07 6.97 -2.24
N VAL A 156 11.79 6.14 -3.02
CA VAL A 156 12.75 6.62 -4.02
C VAL A 156 12.03 7.53 -5.01
N GLY A 157 12.55 8.74 -5.19
CA GLY A 157 11.97 9.75 -6.08
C GLY A 157 10.52 10.15 -5.74
N GLY A 158 10.05 9.90 -4.52
CA GLY A 158 8.68 10.17 -4.08
C GLY A 158 7.58 9.42 -4.87
N THR A 159 7.97 8.46 -5.70
CA THR A 159 7.08 7.82 -6.68
C THR A 159 7.15 6.29 -6.64
N TRP A 160 8.15 5.73 -5.95
CA TRP A 160 8.31 4.29 -5.76
C TRP A 160 7.95 3.86 -4.36
N TYR A 161 7.16 2.80 -4.24
CA TYR A 161 6.66 2.32 -2.95
C TYR A 161 6.62 0.81 -2.93
N ALA A 162 6.98 0.19 -1.81
CA ALA A 162 6.76 -1.23 -1.60
C ALA A 162 5.26 -1.53 -1.77
N SER A 163 4.93 -2.66 -2.39
CA SER A 163 3.56 -3.06 -2.64
C SER A 163 3.00 -3.76 -1.40
N ALA A 164 1.84 -3.32 -0.94
CA ALA A 164 1.02 -4.08 0.00
C ALA A 164 0.35 -5.28 -0.72
N PRO A 165 -0.20 -6.27 0.02
CA PRO A 165 -0.94 -7.40 -0.55
C PRO A 165 -2.15 -7.00 -1.40
N THR A 166 -2.65 -5.78 -1.21
CA THR A 166 -3.78 -5.20 -1.94
C THR A 166 -3.36 -4.44 -3.21
N GLY A 167 -2.07 -4.45 -3.58
CA GLY A 167 -1.54 -3.67 -4.71
C GLY A 167 -1.41 -2.17 -4.43
N LYS A 168 -1.83 -1.70 -3.24
CA LYS A 168 -1.61 -0.31 -2.79
C LYS A 168 -0.19 -0.11 -2.26
N LYS A 169 0.16 1.14 -1.95
CA LYS A 169 1.43 1.47 -1.28
C LYS A 169 1.45 0.85 0.12
N ALA A 170 2.51 0.16 0.46
CA ALA A 170 2.81 -0.17 1.85
C ALA A 170 3.06 1.14 2.61
N ALA A 171 2.34 1.33 3.72
CA ALA A 171 2.34 2.57 4.46
C ALA A 171 3.55 2.64 5.40
N SER A 172 4.24 3.79 5.47
CA SER A 172 5.26 4.03 6.50
C SER A 172 4.61 4.17 7.89
N GLY A 173 4.20 3.05 8.46
CA GLY A 173 3.59 2.90 9.77
C GLY A 173 3.17 1.44 9.91
N GLY A 174 4.01 0.63 10.57
CA GLY A 174 3.80 -0.82 10.72
C GLY A 174 2.39 -1.23 11.14
N GLY A 175 1.91 -2.32 10.55
CA GLY A 175 0.81 -3.13 11.07
C GLY A 175 -0.60 -2.78 10.61
N GLY A 176 -0.96 -3.23 9.41
CA GLY A 176 -2.31 -3.66 9.00
C GLY A 176 -3.45 -2.63 8.95
N GLY A 177 -3.99 -2.46 7.74
CA GLY A 177 -5.23 -1.74 7.47
C GLY A 177 -5.00 -0.32 7.00
N SER A 178 -5.19 -0.07 5.71
CA SER A 178 -5.46 1.28 5.22
C SER A 178 -6.64 1.86 6.00
N ALA A 179 -6.44 2.95 6.74
CA ALA A 179 -7.50 3.69 7.44
C ALA A 179 -8.52 4.35 6.49
N ALA A 180 -8.37 4.20 5.17
CA ALA A 180 -9.41 4.54 4.22
C ALA A 180 -10.41 3.37 4.11
N ASP A 181 -11.61 3.61 4.64
CA ASP A 181 -12.82 2.78 4.59
C ASP A 181 -12.87 1.54 5.50
N LEU A 182 -12.32 1.59 6.71
CA LEU A 182 -12.65 0.58 7.71
C LEU A 182 -14.09 0.78 8.24
N PRO A 183 -14.83 -0.32 8.48
CA PRO A 183 -16.07 -0.26 9.24
C PRO A 183 -15.85 0.37 10.62
N GLY A 184 -16.92 0.84 11.25
CA GLY A 184 -16.88 1.46 12.57
C GLY A 184 -16.08 0.68 13.62
N LEU A 185 -16.18 -0.65 13.58
CA LEU A 185 -15.29 -1.60 14.27
C LEU A 185 -14.93 -2.76 13.34
N SER A 186 -13.67 -3.17 13.35
CA SER A 186 -13.21 -4.33 12.59
C SER A 186 -12.10 -5.09 13.30
N THR A 187 -11.58 -6.16 12.70
CA THR A 187 -10.47 -6.93 13.25
C THR A 187 -9.21 -6.79 12.40
N ARG A 188 -8.06 -6.91 13.05
CA ARG A 188 -6.72 -6.98 12.44
C ARG A 188 -5.93 -8.09 13.14
N ASN A 189 -5.07 -8.79 12.41
CA ASN A 189 -4.11 -9.69 13.04
C ASN A 189 -2.91 -8.90 13.59
N ASP A 190 -2.70 -8.97 14.89
CA ASP A 190 -1.52 -8.43 15.59
C ASP A 190 -0.50 -9.56 15.79
N PRO A 191 0.80 -9.33 15.50
CA PRO A 191 1.81 -10.39 15.56
C PRO A 191 2.05 -10.95 16.97
N GLU A 192 1.75 -10.19 18.02
CA GLU A 192 1.97 -10.59 19.41
C GLU A 192 0.68 -11.04 20.10
N LEU A 193 -0.43 -10.37 19.79
CA LEU A 193 -1.71 -10.56 20.48
C LEU A 193 -2.71 -11.42 19.70
N GLY A 194 -2.43 -11.71 18.42
CA GLY A 194 -3.36 -12.41 17.53
C GLY A 194 -4.44 -11.49 16.98
N GLU A 195 -5.65 -12.01 16.74
CA GLU A 195 -6.73 -11.20 16.19
C GLU A 195 -7.25 -10.17 17.21
N VAL A 196 -7.01 -8.89 16.94
CA VAL A 196 -7.41 -7.74 17.77
C VAL A 196 -8.54 -6.94 17.11
N VAL A 197 -9.39 -6.32 17.93
CA VAL A 197 -10.38 -5.34 17.46
C VAL A 197 -9.75 -3.96 17.27
N VAL A 198 -10.15 -3.27 16.19
CA VAL A 198 -9.74 -1.91 15.84
C VAL A 198 -10.93 -1.03 15.48
N ASP A 199 -10.80 0.29 15.67
CA ASP A 199 -11.80 1.28 15.26
C ASP A 199 -11.77 1.59 13.75
N LYS A 200 -12.66 2.48 13.30
CA LYS A 200 -12.70 2.97 11.91
C LYS A 200 -11.41 3.62 11.41
N ASN A 201 -10.53 4.03 12.32
CA ASN A 201 -9.24 4.61 11.98
C ASN A 201 -8.12 3.56 12.06
N GLY A 202 -8.41 2.31 12.44
CA GLY A 202 -7.42 1.24 12.63
C GLY A 202 -6.72 1.28 13.99
N MET A 203 -7.20 2.09 14.94
CA MET A 203 -6.66 2.17 16.30
C MET A 203 -7.12 0.98 17.13
N THR A 204 -6.21 0.39 17.90
CA THR A 204 -6.51 -0.76 18.74
C THR A 204 -7.57 -0.42 19.78
N VAL A 205 -8.53 -1.33 19.95
CA VAL A 205 -9.60 -1.21 20.93
C VAL A 205 -9.27 -2.03 22.16
N TYR A 206 -9.50 -1.43 23.32
CA TYR A 206 -9.19 -1.96 24.63
C TYR A 206 -10.44 -2.06 25.51
N ARG A 207 -10.31 -2.86 26.56
CA ARG A 207 -11.23 -2.89 27.69
C ARG A 207 -10.49 -2.65 29.01
N PHE A 208 -11.24 -2.14 29.98
CA PHE A 208 -10.74 -1.87 31.33
C PHE A 208 -11.22 -2.92 32.32
N GLU A 209 -10.30 -3.57 33.03
CA GLU A 209 -10.65 -4.64 33.97
C GLU A 209 -11.43 -4.17 35.21
N LYS A 210 -11.40 -2.87 35.51
CA LYS A 210 -12.18 -2.32 36.63
C LYS A 210 -13.62 -1.99 36.24
N ASP A 211 -13.98 -2.13 34.97
CA ASP A 211 -15.38 -2.03 34.53
C ASP A 211 -16.16 -3.28 34.93
N THR A 212 -17.49 -3.21 34.88
CA THR A 212 -18.36 -4.35 35.12
C THR A 212 -19.20 -4.66 33.87
N PRO A 213 -19.30 -5.93 33.45
CA PRO A 213 -20.08 -6.31 32.27
C PRO A 213 -21.59 -6.35 32.56
N TRP A 214 -22.00 -6.71 33.77
CA TRP A 214 -23.41 -6.63 34.15
C TRP A 214 -23.61 -6.37 35.65
N PRO A 215 -24.39 -5.36 36.06
CA PRO A 215 -24.87 -4.27 35.21
C PRO A 215 -23.67 -3.51 34.59
N MET A 216 -23.79 -3.09 33.34
CA MET A 216 -22.71 -2.41 32.64
C MET A 216 -22.36 -1.10 33.35
N LYS A 217 -21.11 -0.99 33.83
CA LYS A 217 -20.60 0.24 34.46
C LYS A 217 -19.15 0.43 34.09
N SER A 218 -18.80 1.69 33.83
CA SER A 218 -17.42 2.10 33.63
C SER A 218 -16.87 2.74 34.89
N ALA A 219 -15.69 2.30 35.31
CA ALA A 219 -14.88 2.95 36.33
C ALA A 219 -14.01 4.07 35.75
N CYS A 220 -13.94 4.19 34.42
CA CYS A 220 -13.20 5.25 33.73
C CYS A 220 -14.13 6.41 33.37
N VAL A 221 -14.14 7.46 34.20
CA VAL A 221 -14.91 8.70 34.03
C VAL A 221 -14.00 9.92 34.19
N GLY A 222 -14.44 11.09 33.72
CA GLY A 222 -13.70 12.35 33.87
C GLY A 222 -12.31 12.29 33.25
N ALA A 223 -11.27 12.70 33.98
CA ALA A 223 -9.89 12.75 33.50
C ALA A 223 -9.34 11.39 33.00
N CYS A 224 -9.93 10.26 33.42
CA CYS A 224 -9.57 8.96 32.85
C CYS A 224 -9.80 8.92 31.33
N LEU A 225 -10.87 9.57 30.85
CA LEU A 225 -11.25 9.59 29.44
C LEU A 225 -10.32 10.43 28.55
N GLU A 226 -9.50 11.31 29.14
CA GLU A 226 -8.47 12.02 28.38
C GLU A 226 -7.39 11.06 27.88
N LYS A 227 -7.12 10.00 28.65
CA LYS A 227 -6.14 8.97 28.31
C LYS A 227 -6.78 7.75 27.64
N TRP A 228 -8.03 7.47 27.98
CA TRP A 228 -8.82 6.35 27.47
C TRP A 228 -10.14 6.84 26.90
N PRO A 229 -10.14 7.46 25.71
CA PRO A 229 -11.36 7.90 25.07
C PRO A 229 -12.33 6.72 24.88
N VAL A 230 -13.63 6.99 25.02
CA VAL A 230 -14.65 5.99 24.72
C VAL A 230 -14.68 5.68 23.22
N VAL A 231 -14.96 4.43 22.87
CA VAL A 231 -15.43 4.11 21.53
C VAL A 231 -16.90 4.50 21.44
N GLU A 232 -17.24 5.41 20.53
CA GLU A 232 -18.61 5.84 20.27
C GLU A 232 -19.48 4.68 19.76
N PRO A 233 -20.82 4.77 19.88
CA PRO A 233 -21.73 3.75 19.35
C PRO A 233 -21.49 3.44 17.87
N VAL A 234 -21.28 2.16 17.56
CA VAL A 234 -21.09 1.69 16.19
C VAL A 234 -22.24 0.76 15.82
N ALA A 235 -22.96 1.09 14.74
CA ALA A 235 -24.03 0.23 14.24
C ALA A 235 -23.49 -1.16 13.88
N ALA A 236 -24.19 -2.23 14.26
CA ALA A 236 -23.75 -3.60 13.99
C ALA A 236 -23.51 -3.88 12.49
N ALA A 237 -24.32 -3.27 11.60
CA ALA A 237 -24.13 -3.35 10.15
C ALA A 237 -22.84 -2.66 9.66
N ASN A 238 -22.27 -1.77 10.46
CA ASN A 238 -20.99 -1.11 10.24
C ASN A 238 -19.88 -1.77 11.07
N THR A 239 -19.89 -3.11 11.14
CA THR A 239 -18.81 -3.89 11.76
C THR A 239 -18.38 -5.02 10.84
N LYS A 240 -17.14 -5.49 10.98
CA LYS A 240 -16.61 -6.64 10.22
C LYS A 240 -15.74 -7.50 11.13
N GLY A 241 -15.94 -8.81 11.11
CA GLY A 241 -15.13 -9.75 11.92
C GLY A 241 -15.46 -9.76 13.41
N ILE A 242 -16.23 -8.80 13.93
CA ILE A 242 -16.69 -8.81 15.32
C ILE A 242 -17.69 -9.95 15.49
N ASP A 243 -17.47 -10.79 16.51
CA ASP A 243 -18.42 -11.85 16.82
C ASP A 243 -19.66 -11.26 17.50
N ASN A 244 -20.59 -10.84 16.64
CA ASN A 244 -21.89 -10.33 17.02
C ASN A 244 -22.91 -11.47 17.21
N LYS A 245 -22.49 -12.74 17.21
CA LYS A 245 -23.37 -13.90 17.38
C LYS A 245 -23.86 -13.96 18.82
N ASN A 246 -24.86 -13.12 19.03
CA ASN A 246 -25.91 -13.26 19.99
C ASN A 246 -26.62 -14.61 19.80
N ASP A 247 -26.46 -15.47 20.78
CA ASP A 247 -27.54 -16.32 21.33
C ASP A 247 -28.80 -15.52 21.75
N GLY A 248 -28.73 -14.18 21.80
CA GLY A 248 -29.90 -13.31 21.88
C GLY A 248 -29.58 -11.98 22.57
N ARG A 249 -29.20 -10.96 21.79
CA ARG A 249 -29.14 -9.52 22.15
C ARG A 249 -28.50 -9.15 23.49
N ARG A 250 -27.29 -9.63 23.80
CA ARG A 250 -26.55 -9.15 24.99
C ARG A 250 -25.09 -8.80 24.73
N GLY A 251 -24.41 -9.39 23.75
CA GLY A 251 -22.98 -9.14 23.55
C GLY A 251 -22.64 -7.75 23.01
N TYR A 252 -23.37 -7.26 22.00
CA TYR A 252 -23.02 -6.03 21.29
C TYR A 252 -24.07 -4.93 21.54
N VAL A 253 -23.85 -4.09 22.55
CA VAL A 253 -24.83 -3.10 23.01
C VAL A 253 -24.17 -1.76 23.35
N VAL A 254 -24.98 -0.71 23.48
CA VAL A 254 -24.52 0.63 23.84
C VAL A 254 -24.74 0.87 25.33
N LEU A 255 -23.67 1.21 26.06
CA LEU A 255 -23.74 1.75 27.41
C LEU A 255 -24.21 3.22 27.35
N ASN A 256 -25.36 3.51 27.95
CA ASN A 256 -25.72 4.89 28.29
C ASN A 256 -25.06 5.23 29.63
N ARG A 257 -24.07 6.12 29.62
CA ARG A 257 -23.26 6.43 30.79
C ARG A 257 -23.90 7.53 31.63
N PRO A 258 -23.69 7.56 32.96
CA PRO A 258 -24.20 8.62 33.83
C PRO A 258 -23.63 10.02 33.52
N ASP A 259 -22.46 10.09 32.88
CA ASP A 259 -21.81 11.34 32.45
C ASP A 259 -22.37 11.90 31.13
N GLY A 260 -23.42 11.28 30.57
CA GLY A 260 -24.10 11.72 29.35
C GLY A 260 -23.50 11.19 28.06
N LEU A 261 -22.34 10.52 28.13
CA LEU A 261 -21.73 9.87 26.97
C LEU A 261 -22.43 8.54 26.64
N LYS A 262 -22.30 8.12 25.39
CA LYS A 262 -22.66 6.78 24.94
C LYS A 262 -21.38 6.05 24.55
N GLN A 263 -21.30 4.78 24.92
CA GLN A 263 -20.10 3.98 24.68
C GLN A 263 -20.47 2.61 24.14
N GLN A 264 -19.80 2.18 23.08
CA GLN A 264 -19.97 0.84 22.54
C GLN A 264 -19.43 -0.21 23.52
N SER A 265 -20.07 -1.38 23.54
CA SER A 265 -19.60 -2.56 24.27
C SER A 265 -19.59 -3.81 23.39
N ILE A 266 -18.68 -4.74 23.70
CA ILE A 266 -18.68 -6.12 23.21
C ILE A 266 -18.63 -7.04 24.44
N ASP A 267 -19.43 -8.10 24.45
CA ASP A 267 -19.67 -8.98 25.61
C ASP A 267 -20.02 -8.19 26.88
N CYS A 268 -20.81 -7.11 26.71
CA CYS A 268 -21.16 -6.13 27.73
C CYS A 268 -19.97 -5.36 28.36
N TRP A 269 -18.75 -5.50 27.85
CA TRP A 269 -17.59 -4.74 28.33
C TRP A 269 -17.47 -3.41 27.59
N PRO A 270 -17.37 -2.26 28.29
CA PRO A 270 -17.19 -0.96 27.64
C PRO A 270 -15.86 -0.88 26.88
N LEU A 271 -15.89 -0.28 25.68
CA LEU A 271 -14.75 -0.21 24.77
C LEU A 271 -14.07 1.15 24.76
N TYR A 272 -12.75 1.16 24.67
CA TYR A 272 -11.93 2.37 24.66
C TYR A 272 -10.88 2.32 23.56
N THR A 273 -10.48 3.48 23.07
CA THR A 273 -9.17 3.65 22.41
C THR A 273 -8.17 4.19 23.41
N PHE A 274 -6.89 4.19 23.06
CA PHE A 274 -5.83 4.71 23.90
C PHE A 274 -5.21 5.96 23.30
N ALA A 275 -5.20 7.07 24.04
CA ALA A 275 -4.61 8.32 23.56
C ALA A 275 -3.08 8.22 23.32
N GLY A 276 -2.42 7.22 23.89
CA GLY A 276 -1.00 6.93 23.63
C GLY A 276 -0.75 6.22 22.30
N ASP A 277 -1.76 5.61 21.69
CA ASP A 277 -1.66 5.08 20.33
C ASP A 277 -1.75 6.24 19.34
N LYS A 278 -0.74 6.39 18.49
CA LYS A 278 -0.58 7.54 17.59
C LYS A 278 -0.83 7.20 16.14
N LYS A 279 -0.80 5.92 15.79
CA LYS A 279 -1.06 5.41 14.46
C LYS A 279 -1.79 4.06 14.51
N PRO A 280 -2.44 3.65 13.41
CA PRO A 280 -2.92 2.29 13.27
C PRO A 280 -1.78 1.30 13.47
N GLY A 281 -2.08 0.16 14.08
CA GLY A 281 -1.08 -0.85 14.44
C GLY A 281 -0.58 -0.74 15.87
N ASP A 282 -0.64 0.45 16.47
CA ASP A 282 -0.14 0.67 17.83
C ASP A 282 -0.96 -0.12 18.87
N THR A 283 -0.26 -0.78 19.80
CA THR A 283 -0.82 -1.53 20.93
C THR A 283 -0.29 -1.00 22.27
N ASN A 284 0.10 0.28 22.36
CA ASN A 284 0.80 0.84 23.53
C ASN A 284 -0.09 0.90 24.78
N GLY A 285 -1.40 0.72 24.64
CA GLY A 285 -2.34 0.60 25.75
C GLY A 285 -2.30 -0.77 26.43
N GLN A 286 -1.70 -1.78 25.78
CA GLN A 286 -1.67 -3.15 26.27
C GLN A 286 -0.93 -3.24 27.62
N GLY A 287 -1.59 -3.80 28.62
CA GLY A 287 -1.04 -4.01 29.96
C GLY A 287 -0.83 -2.74 30.78
N VAL A 288 -1.25 -1.55 30.32
CA VAL A 288 -1.09 -0.30 31.08
C VAL A 288 -1.73 -0.46 32.46
N GLY A 289 -0.95 -0.20 33.52
CA GLY A 289 -1.40 -0.33 34.90
C GLY A 289 -1.87 -1.74 35.30
N GLY A 290 -1.56 -2.77 34.50
CA GLY A 290 -2.00 -4.16 34.71
C GLY A 290 -3.50 -4.38 34.51
N THR A 291 -4.25 -3.39 34.00
CA THR A 291 -5.72 -3.41 33.98
C THR A 291 -6.33 -3.05 32.63
N TRP A 292 -5.52 -2.76 31.62
CA TRP A 292 -5.99 -2.38 30.29
C TRP A 292 -5.47 -3.38 29.27
N TYR A 293 -6.37 -3.94 28.46
CA TYR A 293 -6.01 -5.02 27.53
C TYR A 293 -6.74 -4.83 26.20
N ALA A 294 -6.02 -5.02 25.10
CA ALA A 294 -6.60 -5.15 23.78
C ALA A 294 -7.55 -6.36 23.77
N ILE A 295 -8.53 -6.35 22.88
CA ILE A 295 -9.61 -7.34 22.91
C ILE A 295 -9.67 -8.18 21.64
N SER A 296 -10.10 -9.43 21.83
CA SER A 296 -10.46 -10.36 20.75
C SER A 296 -11.80 -9.95 20.09
N PRO A 297 -12.17 -10.56 18.95
CA PRO A 297 -13.47 -10.33 18.30
C PRO A 297 -14.68 -10.60 19.20
N GLU A 298 -14.53 -11.48 20.19
CA GLU A 298 -15.55 -11.82 21.20
C GLU A 298 -15.50 -10.90 22.43
N GLY A 299 -14.64 -9.87 22.44
CA GLY A 299 -14.48 -8.93 23.56
C GLY A 299 -13.67 -9.45 24.75
N LYS A 300 -12.96 -10.58 24.61
CA LYS A 300 -12.09 -11.14 25.65
C LYS A 300 -10.75 -10.41 25.69
N PRO A 301 -10.10 -10.26 26.86
CA PRO A 301 -8.80 -9.59 26.93
C PRO A 301 -7.74 -10.51 26.31
N LEU A 302 -6.83 -9.94 25.53
CA LEU A 302 -5.72 -10.67 24.94
C LEU A 302 -4.45 -10.49 25.78
N GLY A 303 -3.62 -11.53 25.82
CA GLY A 303 -2.29 -11.48 26.47
C GLY A 303 -2.29 -11.27 27.99
N LYS A 304 -3.43 -11.45 28.67
CA LYS A 304 -3.51 -11.30 30.12
C LYS A 304 -2.74 -12.43 30.84
N PRO A 305 -1.81 -12.14 31.76
CA PRO A 305 -1.20 -13.16 32.62
C PRO A 305 -2.25 -13.89 33.46
N LYS A 306 -2.09 -15.20 33.62
CA LYS A 306 -2.99 -16.05 34.43
C LYS A 306 -2.87 -15.76 35.92
#